data_AF-A0A9E0YYU7-F1
#
_entry.id   AF-A0A9E0YYU7-F1
#
_cell.length_a   1.000
_cell.length_b   1.000
_cell.length_c   1.000
_cell.angle_alpha   90.00
_cell.angle_beta   90.00
_cell.angle_gamma   90.00
#
_symmetry.space_group_name_H-M   'P 1'
#
loop_
_entity.id
_entity.type
_entity.pdbx_description
1 polymer ?
#
loop_
_entity_poly.entity_id
_entity_poly.type
_entity_poly.pdbx_seq_one_letter_code
_entity_poly.pdbx_strand_id
1 'polypeptide(L)' 'MRAFQVSRQAESPLNEKIKAINGYETGDLLYVLRAFEAEPENYEPEVIQAVSKRLYEKGIMLLY' A
#
# COMPACT_ATOMS: atom_id res chain seq x y z
N MET A 1 -0.38 7.25 9.64
CA MET A 1 -0.53 5.94 10.33
C MET A 1 -0.67 4.77 9.36
N ARG A 2 -1.54 4.82 8.35
CA ARG A 2 -1.75 3.71 7.40
C ARG A 2 -0.53 3.35 6.53
N ALA A 3 0.18 4.35 5.98
CA ALA A 3 1.42 4.10 5.24
C ALA A 3 2.51 3.44 6.12
N PHE A 4 2.69 3.93 7.35
CA PHE A 4 3.60 3.30 8.31
C PHE A 4 3.21 1.86 8.64
N GLN A 5 1.91 1.58 8.85
CA GLN A 5 1.41 0.24 9.19
C GLN A 5 1.82 -0.85 8.18
N VAL A 6 2.01 -0.46 6.91
CA VAL A 6 2.37 -1.38 5.82
C VAL A 6 3.80 -1.18 5.30
N SER A 7 4.62 -0.37 5.99
CA SER A 7 6.03 -0.21 5.66
C SER A 7 6.87 -1.33 6.31
N ARG A 8 8.10 -1.52 5.85
CA ARG A 8 9.10 -2.42 6.43
C ARG A 8 9.44 -2.11 7.88
N GLN A 9 9.19 -0.88 8.33
CA GLN A 9 9.46 -0.45 9.71
C GLN A 9 8.37 -0.95 10.67
N ALA A 10 7.18 -1.29 10.18
CA ALA A 10 6.18 -1.96 10.98
C ALA A 10 6.60 -3.42 11.25
N GLU A 11 6.57 -3.81 12.52
CA GLU A 11 6.87 -5.18 12.98
C GLU A 11 5.84 -6.22 12.52
N SER A 12 4.73 -5.79 11.92
CA SER A 12 3.72 -6.70 11.37
C SER A 12 4.32 -7.57 10.26
N PRO A 13 3.96 -8.86 10.19
CA PRO A 13 4.35 -9.71 9.07
C PRO A 13 3.64 -9.29 7.77
N LEU A 14 4.23 -9.63 6.61
CA LEU A 14 3.74 -9.22 5.29
C LEU A 14 2.26 -9.60 5.04
N ASN A 15 1.84 -10.78 5.47
CA ASN A 15 0.46 -11.25 5.33
C ASN A 15 -0.55 -10.35 6.08
N GLU A 16 -0.18 -9.82 7.24
CA GLU A 16 -1.01 -8.87 8.00
C GLU A 16 -1.06 -7.50 7.32
N LYS A 17 0.06 -7.04 6.76
CA LYS A 17 0.10 -5.81 5.95
C LYS A 17 -0.86 -5.91 4.75
N ILE A 18 -0.81 -7.03 4.01
CA ILE A 18 -1.71 -7.28 2.87
C ILE A 18 -3.17 -7.35 3.34
N LYS A 19 -3.44 -8.00 4.48
CA LYS A 19 -4.79 -8.05 5.06
C LYS A 19 -5.30 -6.65 5.42
N ALA A 20 -4.44 -5.78 5.94
CA ALA A 20 -4.79 -4.40 6.24
C ALA A 20 -5.16 -3.62 4.95
N ILE A 21 -4.37 -3.75 3.89
CA ILE A 21 -4.59 -3.10 2.58
C ILE A 21 -5.97 -3.45 1.99
N ASN A 22 -6.46 -4.67 2.20
CA ASN A 22 -7.79 -5.05 1.73
C ASN A 22 -8.91 -4.21 2.35
N GLY A 23 -8.73 -3.75 3.59
CA GLY A 23 -9.67 -2.87 4.31
C GLY A 23 -9.41 -1.38 4.13
N TYR A 24 -8.44 -0.97 3.31
CA TYR A 24 -8.13 0.44 3.09
C TYR A 24 -9.11 1.08 2.12
N GLU A 25 -9.49 2.32 2.43
CA GLU A 25 -10.26 3.15 1.51
C GLU A 25 -9.38 3.74 0.42
N THR A 26 -9.98 4.27 -0.64
CA THR A 26 -9.26 4.87 -1.77
C THR A 26 -8.22 5.88 -1.31
N GLY A 27 -8.58 6.77 -0.37
CA GLY A 27 -7.66 7.78 0.14
C GLY A 27 -6.45 7.18 0.86
N ASP A 28 -6.66 6.10 1.63
CA ASP A 28 -5.57 5.41 2.31
C ASP A 28 -4.62 4.73 1.31
N LEU A 29 -5.18 4.09 0.27
CA LEU A 29 -4.41 3.45 -0.79
C LEU A 29 -3.55 4.46 -1.57
N LEU A 30 -4.14 5.60 -1.96
CA LEU A 30 -3.41 6.69 -2.62
C LEU A 30 -2.35 7.30 -1.71
N TYR A 31 -2.62 7.38 -0.40
CA TYR A 31 -1.65 7.87 0.57
C TYR A 31 -0.45 6.93 0.70
N VAL A 32 -0.67 5.61 0.77
CA VAL A 32 0.40 4.60 0.77
C VAL A 32 1.22 4.70 -0.52
N LEU A 33 0.55 4.81 -1.67
CA LEU A 33 1.23 4.93 -2.96
C LEU A 33 2.13 6.17 -3.02
N ARG A 34 1.63 7.33 -2.57
CA ARG A 34 2.42 8.57 -2.49
C ARG A 34 3.62 8.44 -1.55
N ALA A 35 3.47 7.74 -0.43
CA ALA A 35 4.56 7.51 0.50
C ALA A 35 5.62 6.57 -0.08
N PHE A 36 5.20 5.58 -0.88
CA PHE A 36 6.10 4.71 -1.65
C PHE A 36 6.85 5.48 -2.74
N GLU A 37 6.19 6.37 -3.47
CA GLU A 37 6.85 7.20 -4.50
C GLU A 37 7.93 8.11 -3.90
N ALA A 38 7.75 8.56 -2.65
CA ALA A 38 8.73 9.36 -1.93
C ALA A 38 9.92 8.53 -1.42
N GLU A 39 9.66 7.35 -0.86
CA GLU A 39 10.66 6.48 -0.21
C GLU A 39 10.38 5.00 -0.51
N PRO A 40 10.68 4.51 -1.72
CA PRO A 40 10.28 3.17 -2.16
C PRO A 40 10.96 2.04 -1.39
N GLU A 41 12.16 2.26 -0.88
CA GLU A 41 12.93 1.31 -0.06
C GLU A 41 12.23 0.93 1.25
N ASN A 42 11.28 1.75 1.72
CA ASN A 42 10.53 1.51 2.95
C ASN A 42 9.40 0.49 2.77
N TYR A 43 9.15 -0.02 1.57
CA TYR A 43 8.02 -0.93 1.32
C TYR A 43 8.48 -2.25 0.68
N GLU A 44 7.79 -3.31 1.02
CA GLU A 44 7.90 -4.60 0.32
C GLU A 44 7.21 -4.48 -1.07
N PRO A 45 7.80 -5.02 -2.15
CA PRO A 45 7.18 -4.99 -3.49
C PRO A 45 5.74 -5.52 -3.50
N GLU A 46 5.45 -6.53 -2.68
CA GLU A 46 4.14 -7.16 -2.53
C GLU A 46 3.10 -6.20 -1.93
N VAL A 47 3.51 -5.26 -1.07
CA VAL A 47 2.63 -4.21 -0.55
C VAL A 47 2.16 -3.30 -1.69
N ILE A 48 3.07 -2.91 -2.57
CA ILE A 48 2.74 -2.03 -3.70
C ILE A 48 1.87 -2.74 -4.73
N GLN A 49 2.17 -4.01 -5.02
CA GLN A 49 1.31 -4.82 -5.88
C GLN A 49 -0.12 -4.94 -5.31
N ALA A 50 -0.25 -5.15 -3.99
CA ALA A 50 -1.55 -5.21 -3.33
C ALA A 50 -2.29 -3.86 -3.39
N VAL A 51 -1.60 -2.74 -3.15
CA VAL A 51 -2.18 -1.39 -3.23
C VAL A 51 -2.67 -1.10 -4.65
N SER A 52 -1.82 -1.32 -5.66
CA SER A 52 -2.15 -1.10 -7.07
C SER A 52 -3.34 -1.95 -7.52
N LYS A 53 -3.38 -3.22 -7.10
CA LYS A 53 -4.53 -4.11 -7.37
C LYS A 53 -5.82 -3.57 -6.75
N ARG A 54 -5.79 -3.11 -5.49
CA ARG A 54 -6.97 -2.56 -4.82
C ARG A 54 -7.46 -1.25 -5.45
N LEU A 55 -6.55 -0.40 -5.93
CA LEU A 55 -6.90 0.81 -6.67
C LEU A 55 -7.58 0.44 -8.01
N TYR A 56 -7.03 -0.54 -8.73
CA TYR A 56 -7.62 -1.03 -9.97
C TYR A 56 -9.03 -1.61 -9.76
N GLU A 57 -9.23 -2.42 -8.73
CA GLU A 57 -10.56 -2.95 -8.35
C GLU A 57 -11.57 -1.84 -8.02
N LYS A 58 -11.09 -0.68 -7.58
CA LYS A 58 -11.90 0.53 -7.32
C LYS A 58 -12.03 1.43 -8.56
N GLY A 59 -11.60 0.97 -9.73
CA GLY A 59 -11.71 1.70 -11.00
C GLY A 59 -10.65 2.78 -11.21
N ILE A 60 -9.60 2.79 -10.39
CA ILE A 60 -8.50 3.77 -10.49
C ILE A 60 -7.34 3.10 -11.20
N MET A 61 -7.07 3.56 -12.42
CA MET A 61 -5.90 3.13 -13.18
C MET A 61 -4.72 4.04 -12.86
N LEU A 62 -3.61 3.42 -12.45
CA LEU A 62 -2.33 4.10 -12.34
C LEU A 62 -1.71 4.17 -13.74
N LEU A 63 -1.44 5.37 -14.21
CA LEU A 63 -0.71 5.61 -15.46
C LEU A 63 0.76 5.83 -15.09
N TYR A 64 1.62 4.90 -15.50
CA TYR A 64 3.06 5.02 -15.41
C TYR A 64 3.64 5.15 -16.82
#